data_AF-D3ADD0-F1
#
_entry.id   AF-D3ADD0-F1
#
_cell.length_a   1.000
_cell.length_b   1.000
_cell.length_c   1.000
_cell.angle_alpha   90.00
_cell.angle_beta   90.00
_cell.angle_gamma   90.00
#
_symmetry.space_group_name_H-M   'P 1'
#
loop_
_entity.id
_entity.type
_entity.pdbx_description
1 polymer ?
#
loop_
_entity_poly.entity_id
_entity_poly.type
_entity_poly.pdbx_seq_one_letter_code
_entity_poly.pdbx_strand_id
1 'polypeptide(L)'
;MNIDYIKKLIVKLGFAPQDGISGVFVKRYVAYDNYPIFVDFNEQKIEYAHQSIQQNKRIRLGDLTTSNFDKLENFVVLECIDRLLTKGYRPERLELEKKYPLGRNLKGKLDILIYNENDDFPFLMIECKTWGNEFVKESVKTLKDGGQIFSYYQQDRAAKFLCLYASHLDDKKIEYRNNIVLVEDSWHDLSSAKDIHDYWNKNFKENGIFEEYATPYDIKPKALTYGMLKNLREEDSGKIYNQIMEILRHNAISDKPNAFNKLLNLFVCKIIDENKNPDDELEFQWLESDTDESLQMRLNDLYKDGMWRFLEIRVIDHSEDDVTKALEGIDNAMQKQRLMDMFRDTRLKKALTLPLSRFWMRKLLS
;
A
#
# COMPACT_ATOMS: atom_id res chain seq x y z
N MET A 1 -29.08 3.51 -3.55
CA MET A 1 -27.73 4.12 -3.59
C MET A 1 -27.84 5.60 -3.25
N ASN A 2 -26.87 6.20 -2.55
CA ASN A 2 -26.94 7.61 -2.18
C ASN A 2 -26.50 8.51 -3.36
N ILE A 3 -27.47 9.01 -4.14
CA ILE A 3 -27.24 9.87 -5.31
C ILE A 3 -26.53 11.17 -4.94
N ASP A 4 -26.81 11.73 -3.76
CA ASP A 4 -26.16 12.96 -3.28
C ASP A 4 -24.66 12.74 -3.05
N TYR A 5 -24.29 11.60 -2.46
CA TYR A 5 -22.89 11.21 -2.32
C TYR A 5 -22.19 11.12 -3.69
N ILE A 6 -22.81 10.47 -4.67
CA ILE A 6 -22.24 10.32 -6.02
C ILE A 6 -22.04 11.68 -6.68
N LYS A 7 -23.03 12.57 -6.60
CA LYS A 7 -22.92 13.94 -7.15
C LYS A 7 -21.75 14.70 -6.52
N LYS A 8 -21.63 14.64 -5.19
CA LYS A 8 -20.50 15.28 -4.47
C LYS A 8 -19.16 14.70 -4.90
N LEU A 9 -19.07 13.37 -5.04
CA LEU A 9 -17.84 12.69 -5.48
C LEU A 9 -17.41 13.14 -6.88
N ILE A 10 -18.30 13.08 -7.88
CA ILE A 10 -17.91 13.41 -9.25
C ILE A 10 -17.58 14.90 -9.41
N VAL A 11 -18.29 15.78 -8.71
CA VAL A 11 -17.96 17.22 -8.70
C VAL A 11 -16.58 17.42 -8.09
N LYS A 12 -16.25 16.69 -7.02
CA LYS A 12 -14.92 16.74 -6.41
C LYS A 12 -13.82 16.17 -7.32
N LEU A 13 -14.15 15.18 -8.15
CA LEU A 13 -13.26 14.67 -9.20
C LEU A 13 -13.06 15.66 -10.37
N GLY A 14 -13.88 16.72 -10.44
CA GLY A 14 -13.79 17.74 -11.50
C GLY A 14 -14.68 17.44 -12.70
N PHE A 15 -15.70 16.59 -12.56
CA PHE A 15 -16.75 16.47 -13.56
C PHE A 15 -17.65 17.71 -13.53
N ALA A 16 -17.93 18.26 -14.70
CA ALA A 16 -18.81 19.41 -14.88
C ALA A 16 -20.09 19.02 -15.64
N PRO A 17 -21.21 19.73 -15.45
CA PRO A 17 -22.41 19.49 -16.26
C PRO A 17 -22.10 19.58 -17.76
N GLN A 18 -22.64 18.66 -18.55
CA GLN A 18 -22.53 18.68 -20.00
C GLN A 18 -23.47 19.76 -20.56
N ASP A 19 -22.93 20.68 -21.34
CA ASP A 19 -23.69 21.77 -21.94
C ASP A 19 -24.89 21.24 -22.75
N GLY A 20 -26.07 21.80 -22.44
CA GLY A 20 -27.32 21.46 -23.12
C GLY A 20 -27.96 20.14 -22.71
N ILE A 21 -27.38 19.36 -21.78
CA ILE A 21 -27.90 18.06 -21.36
C ILE A 21 -28.02 17.99 -19.82
N SER A 22 -29.25 18.07 -19.32
CA SER A 22 -29.52 17.93 -17.88
C SER A 22 -29.20 16.52 -17.39
N GLY A 23 -28.62 16.40 -16.20
CA GLY A 23 -28.33 15.11 -15.57
C GLY A 23 -27.10 14.39 -16.10
N VAL A 24 -26.38 14.95 -17.07
CA VAL A 24 -25.14 14.38 -17.59
C VAL A 24 -23.96 15.25 -17.18
N PHE A 25 -22.91 14.62 -16.65
CA PHE A 25 -21.67 15.26 -16.27
C PHE A 25 -20.52 14.68 -17.09
N VAL A 26 -19.51 15.50 -17.39
CA VAL A 26 -18.33 15.11 -18.17
C VAL A 26 -17.07 15.64 -17.50
N LYS A 27 -16.00 14.82 -17.51
CA LYS A 27 -14.63 15.28 -17.29
C LYS A 27 -13.83 15.01 -18.55
N ARG A 28 -13.01 15.98 -18.95
CA ARG A 28 -12.15 15.90 -20.13
C ARG A 28 -10.68 15.90 -19.72
N TYR A 29 -9.93 14.91 -20.17
CA TYR A 29 -8.51 14.78 -19.87
C TYR A 29 -7.70 15.41 -21.00
N VAL A 30 -7.23 16.64 -20.76
CA VAL A 30 -6.52 17.46 -21.75
C VAL A 30 -5.27 16.77 -22.30
N ALA A 31 -4.56 16.01 -21.46
CA ALA A 31 -3.36 15.26 -21.83
C ALA A 31 -3.59 14.22 -22.95
N TYR A 32 -4.84 13.85 -23.22
CA TYR A 32 -5.21 12.82 -24.19
C TYR A 32 -6.25 13.33 -25.19
N ASP A 33 -5.94 14.42 -25.89
CA ASP A 33 -6.83 15.01 -26.91
C ASP A 33 -8.25 15.32 -26.38
N ASN A 34 -8.35 15.78 -25.11
CA ASN A 34 -9.61 16.01 -24.40
C ASN A 34 -10.51 14.77 -24.27
N TYR A 35 -9.90 13.59 -24.05
CA TYR A 35 -10.61 12.33 -23.81
C TYR A 35 -11.75 12.52 -22.78
N PRO A 36 -13.01 12.22 -23.13
CA PRO A 36 -14.12 12.40 -22.21
C PRO A 36 -14.46 11.13 -21.44
N ILE A 37 -14.79 11.28 -20.16
CA ILE A 37 -15.59 10.31 -19.40
C ILE A 37 -16.91 11.00 -19.03
N PHE A 38 -18.02 10.31 -19.26
CA PHE A 38 -19.35 10.81 -18.91
C PHE A 38 -19.95 10.04 -17.74
N VAL A 39 -20.72 10.75 -16.93
CA VAL A 39 -21.55 10.20 -15.84
C VAL A 39 -22.97 10.69 -16.07
N ASP A 40 -23.85 9.77 -16.46
CA ASP A 40 -25.25 10.04 -16.78
C ASP A 40 -26.14 9.59 -15.62
N PHE A 41 -26.79 10.54 -14.94
CA PHE A 41 -27.73 10.26 -13.84
C PHE A 41 -29.12 9.85 -14.34
N ASN A 42 -29.46 10.15 -15.60
CA ASN A 42 -30.73 9.78 -16.19
C ASN A 42 -30.71 8.29 -16.56
N GLU A 43 -29.63 7.84 -17.21
CA GLU A 43 -29.41 6.44 -17.56
C GLU A 43 -28.72 5.62 -16.46
N GLN A 44 -28.24 6.29 -15.40
CA GLN A 44 -27.46 5.66 -14.32
C GLN A 44 -26.24 4.90 -14.85
N LYS A 45 -25.52 5.53 -15.77
CA LYS A 45 -24.43 4.95 -16.56
C LYS A 45 -23.16 5.78 -16.47
N ILE A 46 -22.02 5.11 -16.51
CA ILE A 46 -20.71 5.73 -16.66
C ILE A 46 -20.16 5.33 -18.04
N GLU A 47 -19.81 6.29 -18.87
CA GLU A 47 -19.27 6.05 -20.20
C GLU A 47 -17.77 6.32 -20.24
N TYR A 48 -17.01 5.24 -20.17
CA TYR A 48 -15.54 5.28 -20.21
C TYR A 48 -14.96 5.35 -21.63
N ALA A 49 -15.71 4.97 -22.66
CA ALA A 49 -15.21 4.76 -24.03
C ALA A 49 -16.15 5.37 -25.09
N HIS A 50 -16.32 6.70 -25.04
CA HIS A 50 -17.26 7.41 -25.91
C HIS A 50 -16.95 7.23 -27.40
N GLN A 51 -18.02 7.12 -28.20
CA GLN A 51 -17.94 6.84 -29.63
C GLN A 51 -17.20 7.90 -30.47
N SER A 52 -17.07 9.12 -29.96
CA SER A 52 -16.31 10.19 -30.64
C SER A 52 -14.80 9.97 -30.66
N ILE A 53 -14.27 9.08 -29.82
CA ILE A 53 -12.83 8.79 -29.75
C ILE A 53 -12.50 7.66 -30.72
N GLN A 54 -11.32 7.63 -31.33
CA GLN A 54 -10.92 6.50 -32.18
C GLN A 54 -10.80 5.23 -31.35
N GLN A 55 -11.27 4.07 -31.87
CA GLN A 55 -11.38 2.84 -31.08
C GLN A 55 -10.05 2.40 -30.43
N ASN A 56 -8.92 2.57 -31.12
CA ASN A 56 -7.58 2.26 -30.62
C ASN A 56 -7.02 3.28 -29.61
N LYS A 57 -7.72 4.40 -29.39
CA LYS A 57 -7.42 5.43 -28.38
C LYS A 57 -8.35 5.36 -27.16
N ARG A 58 -9.26 4.36 -27.10
CA ARG A 58 -10.24 4.20 -26.02
C ARG A 58 -9.75 3.25 -24.93
N ILE A 59 -10.23 3.49 -23.72
CA ILE A 59 -10.27 2.47 -22.67
C ILE A 59 -10.98 1.23 -23.24
N ARG A 60 -10.35 0.06 -23.11
CA ARG A 60 -10.92 -1.21 -23.55
C ARG A 60 -11.96 -1.66 -22.52
N LEU A 61 -13.08 -2.20 -22.99
CA LEU A 61 -14.18 -2.65 -22.11
C LEU A 61 -14.46 -4.14 -22.35
N GLY A 62 -14.33 -4.97 -21.31
CA GLY A 62 -14.66 -6.38 -21.35
C GLY A 62 -16.12 -6.70 -21.01
N ASP A 63 -16.71 -5.92 -20.10
CA ASP A 63 -18.11 -5.95 -19.71
C ASP A 63 -18.55 -4.55 -19.25
N LEU A 64 -19.80 -4.37 -18.84
CA LEU A 64 -20.36 -3.09 -18.42
C LEU A 64 -20.88 -3.10 -16.97
N THR A 65 -20.46 -4.07 -16.14
CA THR A 65 -20.96 -4.19 -14.76
C THR A 65 -20.37 -3.15 -13.81
N THR A 66 -19.23 -2.55 -14.16
CA THR A 66 -18.58 -1.41 -13.50
C THR A 66 -19.00 -0.04 -14.07
N SER A 67 -19.84 -0.05 -15.13
CA SER A 67 -20.23 1.14 -15.90
C SER A 67 -21.65 1.63 -15.59
N ASN A 68 -22.16 1.35 -14.39
CA ASN A 68 -23.53 1.67 -13.97
C ASN A 68 -23.58 2.07 -12.49
N PHE A 69 -24.76 2.48 -12.01
CA PHE A 69 -24.95 2.92 -10.62
C PHE A 69 -25.56 1.81 -9.73
N ASP A 70 -25.35 0.53 -10.04
CA ASP A 70 -25.91 -0.58 -9.26
C ASP A 70 -25.10 -0.87 -7.99
N LYS A 71 -23.78 -0.61 -8.02
CA LYS A 71 -22.89 -0.77 -6.86
C LYS A 71 -22.05 0.48 -6.56
N LEU A 72 -21.83 0.76 -5.28
CA LEU A 72 -20.92 1.84 -4.85
C LEU A 72 -19.47 1.59 -5.30
N GLU A 73 -19.09 0.32 -5.43
CA GLU A 73 -17.77 -0.10 -5.95
C GLU A 73 -17.49 0.45 -7.35
N ASN A 74 -18.51 0.61 -8.19
CA ASN A 74 -18.36 1.18 -9.54
C ASN A 74 -17.86 2.63 -9.51
N PHE A 75 -18.16 3.37 -8.43
CA PHE A 75 -17.65 4.72 -8.23
C PHE A 75 -16.22 4.74 -7.65
N VAL A 76 -15.79 3.67 -6.99
CA VAL A 76 -14.38 3.46 -6.65
C VAL A 76 -13.58 3.18 -7.92
N VAL A 77 -14.12 2.38 -8.85
CA VAL A 77 -13.51 2.15 -10.18
C VAL A 77 -13.40 3.47 -10.96
N LEU A 78 -14.48 4.27 -11.01
CA LEU A 78 -14.46 5.60 -11.66
C LEU A 78 -13.36 6.49 -11.07
N GLU A 79 -13.25 6.54 -9.76
CA GLU A 79 -12.26 7.35 -9.07
C GLU A 79 -10.82 6.84 -9.30
N CYS A 80 -10.62 5.52 -9.34
CA CYS A 80 -9.32 4.93 -9.68
C CYS A 80 -8.91 5.28 -11.11
N ILE A 81 -9.84 5.19 -12.07
CA ILE A 81 -9.60 5.59 -13.47
C ILE A 81 -9.26 7.08 -13.58
N ASP A 82 -9.99 7.93 -12.85
CA ASP A 82 -9.70 9.37 -12.79
C ASP A 82 -8.26 9.64 -12.34
N ARG A 83 -7.82 8.93 -11.29
CA ARG A 83 -6.49 9.04 -10.73
C ARG A 83 -5.42 8.53 -11.69
N LEU A 84 -5.63 7.38 -12.35
CA LEU A 84 -4.73 6.84 -13.36
C LEU A 84 -4.56 7.81 -14.55
N LEU A 85 -5.67 8.29 -15.11
CA LEU A 85 -5.63 9.21 -16.25
C LEU A 85 -4.96 10.54 -15.88
N THR A 86 -5.30 11.11 -14.71
CA THR A 86 -4.67 12.34 -14.20
C THR A 86 -3.18 12.14 -13.95
N LYS A 87 -2.75 10.95 -13.52
CA LYS A 87 -1.35 10.64 -13.24
C LYS A 87 -0.48 10.52 -14.50
N GLY A 88 -1.07 10.18 -15.65
CA GLY A 88 -0.34 10.04 -16.91
C GLY A 88 -0.51 8.68 -17.61
N TYR A 89 -1.33 7.78 -17.07
CA TYR A 89 -1.65 6.53 -17.76
C TYR A 89 -2.58 6.79 -18.95
N ARG A 90 -2.20 6.32 -20.13
CA ARG A 90 -2.95 6.57 -21.36
C ARG A 90 -4.25 5.75 -21.41
N PRO A 91 -5.39 6.32 -21.85
CA PRO A 91 -6.67 5.62 -21.93
C PRO A 91 -6.59 4.27 -22.66
N GLU A 92 -5.89 4.21 -23.80
CA GLU A 92 -5.75 3.00 -24.62
C GLU A 92 -4.91 1.88 -23.99
N ARG A 93 -4.22 2.18 -22.88
CA ARG A 93 -3.48 1.22 -22.06
C ARG A 93 -4.29 0.69 -20.87
N LEU A 94 -5.56 1.10 -20.74
CA LEU A 94 -6.46 0.61 -19.70
C LEU A 94 -7.50 -0.34 -20.28
N GLU A 95 -7.79 -1.43 -19.56
CA GLU A 95 -8.92 -2.31 -19.83
C GLU A 95 -9.75 -2.53 -18.58
N LEU A 96 -11.05 -2.29 -18.69
CA LEU A 96 -12.01 -2.51 -17.62
C LEU A 96 -12.67 -3.90 -17.75
N GLU A 97 -12.87 -4.56 -16.62
CA GLU A 97 -13.58 -5.84 -16.52
C GLU A 97 -13.00 -6.94 -17.40
N LYS A 98 -11.66 -7.04 -17.44
CA LYS A 98 -10.96 -8.09 -18.18
C LYS A 98 -11.41 -9.45 -17.67
N LYS A 99 -12.01 -10.25 -18.57
CA LYS A 99 -12.47 -11.61 -18.26
C LYS A 99 -11.27 -12.57 -18.24
N TYR A 100 -11.15 -13.30 -17.14
CA TYR A 100 -10.18 -14.39 -16.96
C TYR A 100 -10.89 -15.73 -16.73
N PRO A 101 -10.43 -16.82 -17.37
CA PRO A 101 -10.97 -18.15 -17.11
C PRO A 101 -10.48 -18.64 -15.74
N LEU A 102 -11.41 -19.03 -14.85
CA LEU A 102 -11.09 -19.54 -13.50
C LEU A 102 -11.43 -21.02 -13.33
N GLY A 103 -11.60 -21.76 -14.44
CA GLY A 103 -11.97 -23.17 -14.45
C GLY A 103 -13.08 -23.48 -15.46
N ARG A 104 -13.60 -24.72 -15.45
CA ARG A 104 -14.42 -25.27 -16.55
C ARG A 104 -15.61 -24.42 -16.98
N ASN A 105 -16.20 -23.59 -16.10
CA ASN A 105 -17.32 -22.70 -16.43
C ASN A 105 -17.36 -21.36 -15.67
N LEU A 106 -16.31 -21.03 -14.90
CA LEU A 106 -16.27 -19.80 -14.10
C LEU A 106 -15.38 -18.77 -14.76
N LYS A 107 -15.88 -17.52 -14.86
CA LYS A 107 -15.10 -16.37 -15.33
C LYS A 107 -15.06 -15.35 -14.20
N GLY A 108 -13.87 -14.97 -13.79
CA GLY A 108 -13.69 -13.77 -12.96
C GLY A 108 -13.47 -12.55 -13.87
N LYS A 109 -13.68 -11.36 -13.30
CA LYS A 109 -13.50 -10.09 -13.98
C LYS A 109 -12.57 -9.25 -13.13
N LEU A 110 -11.40 -8.93 -13.65
CA LEU A 110 -10.51 -7.95 -13.02
C LEU A 110 -11.05 -6.55 -13.31
N ASP A 111 -11.20 -5.72 -12.29
CA ASP A 111 -11.80 -4.40 -12.44
C ASP A 111 -11.02 -3.51 -13.41
N ILE A 112 -9.70 -3.39 -13.22
CA ILE A 112 -8.83 -2.58 -14.09
C ILE A 112 -7.53 -3.33 -14.37
N LEU A 113 -7.23 -3.51 -15.65
CA LEU A 113 -5.94 -3.96 -16.15
C LEU A 113 -5.22 -2.79 -16.84
N ILE A 114 -3.95 -2.61 -16.52
CA ILE A 114 -3.08 -1.63 -17.16
C ILE A 114 -2.02 -2.39 -17.93
N TYR A 115 -1.92 -2.10 -19.23
CA TYR A 115 -0.87 -2.59 -20.11
C TYR A 115 0.37 -1.74 -20.01
N ASN A 116 1.52 -2.32 -20.35
CA ASN A 116 2.78 -1.60 -20.43
C ASN A 116 2.70 -0.45 -21.43
N GLU A 117 3.61 0.51 -21.30
CA GLU A 117 3.62 1.70 -22.14
C GLU A 117 3.83 1.35 -23.62
N ASN A 118 4.70 0.38 -23.90
CA ASN A 118 5.19 0.14 -25.26
C ASN A 118 4.64 -1.13 -25.92
N ASP A 119 3.95 -1.98 -25.17
CA ASP A 119 3.43 -3.26 -25.64
C ASP A 119 2.10 -3.60 -24.96
N ASP A 120 1.49 -4.71 -25.35
CA ASP A 120 0.22 -5.20 -24.77
C ASP A 120 0.45 -6.26 -23.69
N PHE A 121 1.62 -6.29 -23.04
CA PHE A 121 1.80 -7.08 -21.84
C PHE A 121 1.18 -6.37 -20.64
N PRO A 122 0.49 -7.10 -19.75
CA PRO A 122 0.06 -6.60 -18.46
C PRO A 122 1.21 -5.97 -17.68
N PHE A 123 0.92 -4.85 -17.06
CA PHE A 123 1.84 -4.13 -16.19
C PHE A 123 1.32 -4.10 -14.76
N LEU A 124 0.09 -3.63 -14.56
CA LEU A 124 -0.55 -3.49 -13.25
C LEU A 124 -1.98 -4.03 -13.28
N MET A 125 -2.32 -4.87 -12.30
CA MET A 125 -3.69 -5.34 -12.08
C MET A 125 -4.28 -4.64 -10.86
N ILE A 126 -5.48 -4.06 -10.98
CA ILE A 126 -6.16 -3.40 -9.87
C ILE A 126 -7.53 -4.03 -9.63
N GLU A 127 -7.75 -4.46 -8.39
CA GLU A 127 -9.05 -4.89 -7.88
C GLU A 127 -9.60 -3.81 -6.92
N CYS A 128 -10.76 -3.27 -7.24
CA CYS A 128 -11.41 -2.23 -6.44
C CYS A 128 -12.32 -2.85 -5.37
N LYS A 129 -12.37 -2.20 -4.21
CA LYS A 129 -13.31 -2.51 -3.13
C LYS A 129 -13.87 -1.24 -2.53
N THR A 130 -15.08 -1.35 -1.96
CA THR A 130 -15.63 -0.25 -1.17
C THR A 130 -14.78 0.01 0.07
N TRP A 131 -14.66 1.29 0.44
CA TRP A 131 -13.86 1.72 1.60
C TRP A 131 -14.31 1.05 2.91
N GLY A 132 -13.36 0.81 3.80
CA GLY A 132 -13.62 0.19 5.09
C GLY A 132 -13.67 -1.34 5.00
N ASN A 133 -14.79 -1.93 5.42
CA ASN A 133 -14.86 -3.36 5.71
C ASN A 133 -14.58 -4.26 4.52
N GLU A 134 -15.06 -3.94 3.31
CA GLU A 134 -14.84 -4.79 2.14
C GLU A 134 -13.37 -4.78 1.69
N PHE A 135 -12.73 -3.61 1.69
CA PHE A 135 -11.29 -3.51 1.46
C PHE A 135 -10.46 -4.29 2.49
N VAL A 136 -10.81 -4.17 3.78
CA VAL A 136 -10.13 -4.91 4.86
C VAL A 136 -10.32 -6.41 4.70
N LYS A 137 -11.54 -6.88 4.40
CA LYS A 137 -11.82 -8.30 4.15
C LYS A 137 -11.01 -8.84 2.98
N GLU A 138 -10.97 -8.14 1.86
CA GLU A 138 -10.19 -8.62 0.70
C GLU A 138 -8.69 -8.60 1.00
N SER A 139 -8.19 -7.58 1.72
CA SER A 139 -6.78 -7.54 2.16
C SER A 139 -6.42 -8.74 3.05
N VAL A 140 -7.26 -9.06 4.04
CA VAL A 140 -7.08 -10.24 4.91
C VAL A 140 -7.15 -11.53 4.11
N LYS A 141 -8.07 -11.62 3.15
CA LYS A 141 -8.20 -12.77 2.27
C LYS A 141 -6.96 -12.94 1.39
N THR A 142 -6.46 -11.87 0.78
CA THR A 142 -5.21 -11.89 0.00
C THR A 142 -4.02 -12.35 0.83
N LEU A 143 -3.89 -11.93 2.09
CA LEU A 143 -2.86 -12.42 2.99
C LEU A 143 -3.02 -13.91 3.36
N LYS A 144 -4.27 -14.38 3.43
CA LYS A 144 -4.61 -15.74 3.85
C LYS A 144 -4.44 -16.77 2.73
N ASP A 145 -4.92 -16.46 1.53
CA ASP A 145 -4.99 -17.39 0.40
C ASP A 145 -4.77 -16.76 -0.99
N GLY A 146 -4.33 -15.50 -1.05
CA GLY A 146 -4.07 -14.77 -2.30
C GLY A 146 -5.29 -14.05 -2.86
N GLY A 147 -6.49 -14.37 -2.38
CA GLY A 147 -7.71 -13.70 -2.79
C GLY A 147 -7.98 -13.80 -4.30
N GLN A 148 -8.76 -12.86 -4.82
CA GLN A 148 -9.10 -12.88 -6.25
C GLN A 148 -7.91 -12.46 -7.13
N ILE A 149 -7.11 -11.49 -6.65
CA ILE A 149 -6.06 -10.88 -7.45
C ILE A 149 -4.94 -11.86 -7.87
N PHE A 150 -4.56 -12.81 -7.01
CA PHE A 150 -3.59 -13.86 -7.36
C PHE A 150 -4.16 -14.86 -8.37
N SER A 151 -5.48 -15.09 -8.34
CA SER A 151 -6.14 -15.95 -9.33
C SER A 151 -6.11 -15.33 -10.72
N TYR A 152 -6.20 -14.00 -10.83
CA TYR A 152 -6.02 -13.28 -12.09
C TYR A 152 -4.57 -13.29 -12.55
N TYR A 153 -3.62 -13.00 -11.65
CA TYR A 153 -2.19 -13.07 -11.94
C TYR A 153 -1.76 -14.44 -12.49
N GLN A 154 -2.29 -15.53 -11.93
CA GLN A 154 -2.01 -16.88 -12.43
C GLN A 154 -2.37 -17.07 -13.92
N GLN A 155 -3.38 -16.37 -14.42
CA GLN A 155 -3.79 -16.44 -15.83
C GLN A 155 -2.93 -15.54 -16.72
N ASP A 156 -2.25 -14.55 -16.15
CA ASP A 156 -1.58 -13.49 -16.91
C ASP A 156 -0.37 -12.95 -16.15
N ARG A 157 0.69 -13.76 -16.17
CA ARG A 157 1.86 -13.63 -15.28
C ARG A 157 2.85 -12.54 -15.67
N ALA A 158 2.59 -11.82 -16.75
CA ALA A 158 3.46 -10.71 -17.16
C ALA A 158 3.32 -9.47 -16.26
N ALA A 159 2.22 -9.36 -15.52
CA ALA A 159 1.98 -8.23 -14.63
C ALA A 159 3.10 -8.10 -13.60
N LYS A 160 3.59 -6.88 -13.40
CA LYS A 160 4.67 -6.55 -12.46
C LYS A 160 4.15 -6.12 -11.09
N PHE A 161 2.89 -5.69 -11.04
CA PHE A 161 2.26 -5.18 -9.83
C PHE A 161 0.81 -5.66 -9.73
N LEU A 162 0.40 -6.02 -8.52
CA LEU A 162 -0.99 -6.27 -8.17
C LEU A 162 -1.43 -5.26 -7.13
N CYS A 163 -2.64 -4.72 -7.22
CA CYS A 163 -3.10 -3.66 -6.34
C CYS A 163 -4.54 -3.91 -5.91
N LEU A 164 -4.78 -3.97 -4.59
CA LEU A 164 -6.13 -3.73 -4.07
C LEU A 164 -6.30 -2.23 -3.91
N TYR A 165 -7.44 -1.68 -4.30
CA TYR A 165 -7.70 -0.25 -4.26
C TYR A 165 -9.06 0.06 -3.62
N ALA A 166 -9.10 1.10 -2.80
CA ALA A 166 -10.34 1.65 -2.28
C ALA A 166 -10.25 3.17 -2.17
N SER A 167 -11.39 3.84 -2.30
CA SER A 167 -11.50 5.26 -2.08
C SER A 167 -12.86 5.64 -1.53
N HIS A 168 -12.91 6.82 -0.89
CA HIS A 168 -14.15 7.44 -0.46
C HIS A 168 -14.02 8.96 -0.42
N LEU A 169 -15.15 9.64 -0.43
CA LEU A 169 -15.22 11.07 -0.16
C LEU A 169 -15.41 11.30 1.34
N ASP A 170 -14.36 11.77 2.01
CA ASP A 170 -14.40 12.23 3.41
C ASP A 170 -14.64 13.74 3.44
N ASP A 171 -15.90 14.14 3.68
CA ASP A 171 -16.40 15.52 3.67
C ASP A 171 -15.96 16.38 2.47
N LYS A 172 -14.71 16.86 2.49
CA LYS A 172 -14.10 17.78 1.53
C LYS A 172 -12.99 17.15 0.68
N LYS A 173 -12.49 15.96 1.01
CA LYS A 173 -11.32 15.34 0.35
C LYS A 173 -11.65 13.91 -0.10
N ILE A 174 -11.13 13.55 -1.27
CA ILE A 174 -11.14 12.16 -1.70
C ILE A 174 -9.92 11.48 -1.09
N GLU A 175 -10.17 10.51 -0.23
CA GLU A 175 -9.14 9.66 0.33
C GLU A 175 -9.09 8.35 -0.44
N TYR A 176 -7.88 7.84 -0.64
CA TYR A 176 -7.66 6.52 -1.20
C TYR A 176 -6.73 5.71 -0.31
N ARG A 177 -6.81 4.40 -0.50
CA ARG A 177 -5.91 3.42 0.10
C ARG A 177 -5.67 2.34 -0.93
N ASN A 178 -4.43 1.85 -0.97
CA ASN A 178 -4.05 0.73 -1.79
C ASN A 178 -3.16 -0.23 -1.00
N ASN A 179 -3.21 -1.49 -1.42
CA ASN A 179 -2.31 -2.54 -0.98
C ASN A 179 -1.66 -3.13 -2.23
N ILE A 180 -0.40 -2.80 -2.44
CA ILE A 180 0.37 -3.15 -3.64
C ILE A 180 1.23 -4.37 -3.33
N VAL A 181 1.18 -5.37 -4.21
CA VAL A 181 2.07 -6.53 -4.22
C VAL A 181 3.05 -6.35 -5.36
N LEU A 182 4.35 -6.41 -5.03
CA LEU A 182 5.43 -6.44 -6.01
C LEU A 182 5.59 -7.87 -6.51
N VAL A 183 5.51 -8.08 -7.83
CA VAL A 183 5.77 -9.39 -8.42
C VAL A 183 7.28 -9.55 -8.58
N GLU A 184 7.82 -10.59 -7.96
CA GLU A 184 9.24 -10.92 -8.06
C GLU A 184 9.49 -11.84 -9.27
N ASP A 185 10.64 -11.69 -9.92
CA ASP A 185 10.97 -12.50 -11.12
C ASP A 185 10.99 -14.02 -10.81
N SER A 186 11.34 -14.40 -9.57
CA SER A 186 11.29 -15.78 -9.07
C SER A 186 9.90 -16.44 -9.15
N TRP A 187 8.82 -15.65 -9.24
CA TRP A 187 7.46 -16.19 -9.29
C TRP A 187 7.14 -16.85 -10.62
N HIS A 188 7.89 -16.55 -11.69
CA HIS A 188 7.64 -17.10 -13.03
C HIS A 188 7.85 -18.63 -13.06
N ASP A 189 8.74 -19.15 -12.20
CA ASP A 189 9.06 -20.58 -12.10
C ASP A 189 8.06 -21.38 -11.25
N LEU A 190 7.14 -20.70 -10.55
CA LEU A 190 6.18 -21.34 -9.65
C LEU A 190 4.95 -21.85 -10.41
N SER A 191 4.41 -23.01 -10.07
CA SER A 191 3.43 -23.69 -10.94
C SER A 191 1.98 -23.20 -10.75
N SER A 192 1.62 -22.78 -9.53
CA SER A 192 0.24 -22.47 -9.17
C SER A 192 0.09 -21.16 -8.39
N ALA A 193 -1.14 -20.62 -8.35
CA ALA A 193 -1.46 -19.41 -7.57
C ALA A 193 -1.16 -19.61 -6.08
N LYS A 194 -1.33 -20.85 -5.59
CA LYS A 194 -1.01 -21.22 -4.21
C LYS A 194 0.49 -21.18 -3.97
N ASP A 195 1.31 -21.72 -4.87
CA ASP A 195 2.77 -21.70 -4.72
C ASP A 195 3.30 -20.26 -4.73
N ILE A 196 2.77 -19.43 -5.64
CA ILE A 196 3.10 -17.99 -5.74
C ILE A 196 2.70 -17.28 -4.45
N HIS A 197 1.49 -17.52 -3.97
CA HIS A 197 1.03 -17.00 -2.69
C HIS A 197 1.96 -17.43 -1.56
N ASP A 198 2.26 -18.72 -1.42
CA ASP A 198 3.05 -19.26 -0.32
C ASP A 198 4.51 -18.73 -0.34
N TYR A 199 5.04 -18.42 -1.53
CA TYR A 199 6.35 -17.79 -1.70
C TYR A 199 6.35 -16.30 -1.37
N TRP A 200 5.27 -15.57 -1.67
CA TRP A 200 5.15 -14.15 -1.39
C TRP A 200 5.37 -13.83 0.10
N ASN A 201 6.20 -12.82 0.37
CA ASN A 201 6.57 -12.37 1.71
C ASN A 201 5.43 -11.81 2.59
N LYS A 202 4.20 -11.72 2.07
CA LYS A 202 2.99 -11.22 2.74
C LYS A 202 3.04 -9.75 3.15
N ASN A 203 3.91 -8.96 2.52
CA ASN A 203 4.01 -7.53 2.76
C ASN A 203 3.41 -6.79 1.58
N PHE A 204 2.48 -5.90 1.91
CA PHE A 204 1.97 -4.91 0.96
C PHE A 204 2.86 -3.66 0.98
N LYS A 205 2.83 -2.92 -0.12
CA LYS A 205 3.29 -1.53 -0.19
C LYS A 205 2.08 -0.63 -0.30
N GLU A 206 2.14 0.53 0.36
CA GLU A 206 1.05 1.52 0.35
C GLU A 206 1.37 2.74 -0.54
N ASN A 207 2.52 2.74 -1.24
CA ASN A 207 2.96 3.83 -2.12
C ASN A 207 3.70 3.32 -3.37
N GLY A 208 3.91 4.22 -4.33
CA GLY A 208 4.66 4.01 -5.57
C GLY A 208 3.84 4.18 -6.87
N ILE A 209 2.51 4.37 -6.79
CA ILE A 209 1.64 4.46 -7.97
C ILE A 209 1.07 5.87 -8.15
N PHE A 210 0.51 6.44 -7.10
CA PHE A 210 -0.33 7.64 -7.18
C PHE A 210 0.30 8.86 -6.50
N GLU A 211 1.37 8.66 -5.75
CA GLU A 211 2.10 9.70 -5.04
C GLU A 211 2.73 10.68 -6.04
N GLU A 212 2.95 11.92 -5.63
CA GLU A 212 3.43 12.98 -6.53
C GLU A 212 4.74 12.59 -7.24
N TYR A 213 5.68 11.98 -6.51
CA TYR A 213 6.97 11.52 -7.04
C TYR A 213 6.87 10.33 -8.01
N ALA A 214 5.77 9.58 -8.00
CA ALA A 214 5.63 8.38 -8.81
C ALA A 214 5.57 8.75 -10.29
N THR A 215 6.17 7.95 -11.16
CA THR A 215 6.07 8.13 -12.61
C THR A 215 5.23 6.99 -13.18
N PRO A 216 4.25 7.24 -14.08
CA PRO A 216 3.53 6.17 -14.75
C PRO A 216 4.49 5.15 -15.35
N TYR A 217 4.16 3.86 -15.24
CA TYR A 217 4.99 2.75 -15.74
C TYR A 217 6.37 2.56 -15.06
N ASP A 218 6.70 3.34 -14.03
CA ASP A 218 7.90 3.19 -13.18
C ASP A 218 7.52 3.20 -11.69
N ILE A 219 6.77 2.16 -11.29
CA ILE A 219 6.27 2.02 -9.91
C ILE A 219 7.43 1.65 -8.99
N LYS A 220 7.78 2.57 -8.10
CA LYS A 220 8.84 2.42 -7.10
C LYS A 220 8.32 2.80 -5.72
N PRO A 221 7.99 1.82 -4.88
CA PRO A 221 7.71 2.08 -3.48
C PRO A 221 8.92 2.72 -2.81
N LYS A 222 8.67 3.68 -1.91
CA LYS A 222 9.70 4.34 -1.12
C LYS A 222 9.48 4.07 0.36
N ALA A 223 10.57 4.09 1.12
CA ALA A 223 10.51 4.15 2.57
C ALA A 223 9.68 5.37 3.01
N LEU A 224 8.98 5.23 4.13
CA LEU A 224 8.19 6.33 4.68
C LEU A 224 9.11 7.46 5.10
N THR A 225 8.80 8.67 4.67
CA THR A 225 9.36 9.89 5.23
C THR A 225 8.36 10.50 6.22
N TYR A 226 8.81 11.43 7.06
CA TYR A 226 7.93 12.10 8.01
C TYR A 226 6.74 12.79 7.30
N GLY A 227 6.97 13.42 6.15
CA GLY A 227 5.93 14.10 5.36
C GLY A 227 4.87 13.16 4.76
N MET A 228 5.13 11.85 4.72
CA MET A 228 4.16 10.84 4.28
C MET A 228 3.20 10.39 5.39
N LEU A 229 3.49 10.71 6.66
CA LEU A 229 2.67 10.29 7.78
C LEU A 229 1.33 11.05 7.83
N LYS A 230 0.30 10.35 8.30
CA LYS A 230 -1.03 10.94 8.56
C LYS A 230 -1.18 11.20 10.05
N ASN A 231 -1.70 12.37 10.39
CA ASN A 231 -2.06 12.69 11.76
C ASN A 231 -3.18 11.75 12.24
N LEU A 232 -3.04 11.24 13.46
CA LEU A 232 -4.05 10.42 14.10
C LEU A 232 -5.27 11.26 14.47
N ARG A 233 -6.47 10.81 14.09
CA ARG A 233 -7.73 11.41 14.54
C ARG A 233 -8.21 10.70 15.81
N GLU A 234 -9.05 11.35 16.61
CA GLU A 234 -9.61 10.74 17.83
C GLU A 234 -10.33 9.41 17.55
N GLU A 235 -11.03 9.32 16.42
CA GLU A 235 -11.72 8.12 15.96
C GLU A 235 -10.78 6.94 15.60
N ASP A 236 -9.50 7.22 15.30
CA ASP A 236 -8.51 6.19 14.95
C ASP A 236 -7.96 5.49 16.20
N SER A 237 -7.94 6.19 17.34
CA SER A 237 -7.39 5.70 18.61
C SER A 237 -8.03 4.39 19.07
N GLY A 238 -9.37 4.29 18.97
CA GLY A 238 -10.10 3.08 19.34
C GLY A 238 -9.81 1.89 18.42
N LYS A 239 -9.63 2.14 17.12
CA LYS A 239 -9.27 1.10 16.14
C LYS A 239 -7.85 0.59 16.38
N ILE A 240 -6.90 1.50 16.56
CA ILE A 240 -5.51 1.18 16.86
C ILE A 240 -5.40 0.38 18.16
N TYR A 241 -6.11 0.80 19.20
CA TYR A 241 -6.16 0.05 20.46
C TYR A 241 -6.69 -1.37 20.27
N ASN A 242 -7.79 -1.53 19.53
CA ASN A 242 -8.37 -2.85 19.26
C ASN A 242 -7.42 -3.74 18.44
N GLN A 243 -6.75 -3.18 17.44
CA GLN A 243 -5.72 -3.88 16.66
C GLN A 243 -4.57 -4.35 17.55
N ILE A 244 -4.04 -3.48 18.41
CA ILE A 244 -2.99 -3.84 19.37
C ILE A 244 -3.49 -4.98 20.28
N MET A 245 -4.70 -4.88 20.82
CA MET A 245 -5.29 -5.91 21.69
C MET A 245 -5.56 -7.24 20.98
N GLU A 246 -5.89 -7.20 19.69
CA GLU A 246 -6.07 -8.39 18.86
C GLU A 246 -4.72 -9.07 18.59
N ILE A 247 -3.69 -8.30 18.22
CA ILE A 247 -2.33 -8.81 18.02
C ILE A 247 -1.80 -9.45 19.32
N LEU A 248 -1.99 -8.82 20.48
CA LEU A 248 -1.61 -9.38 21.78
C LEU A 248 -2.30 -10.72 22.08
N ARG A 249 -3.59 -10.84 21.76
CA ARG A 249 -4.38 -12.06 21.95
C ARG A 249 -3.93 -13.21 21.04
N HIS A 250 -3.68 -12.94 19.76
CA HIS A 250 -3.30 -13.97 18.79
C HIS A 250 -1.91 -14.57 19.02
N ASN A 251 -1.01 -13.83 19.67
CA ASN A 251 0.37 -14.26 19.90
C ASN A 251 0.61 -14.79 21.32
N ALA A 252 -0.46 -15.12 22.05
CA ALA A 252 -0.42 -15.72 23.38
C ALA A 252 0.44 -14.95 24.40
N ILE A 253 0.52 -13.62 24.27
CA ILE A 253 1.21 -12.79 25.25
C ILE A 253 0.26 -12.60 26.45
N SER A 254 0.32 -13.55 27.39
CA SER A 254 -0.53 -13.57 28.59
C SER A 254 -0.12 -12.50 29.62
N ASP A 255 1.13 -12.04 29.56
CA ASP A 255 1.69 -11.02 30.45
C ASP A 255 1.38 -9.61 29.92
N LYS A 256 0.14 -9.15 30.21
CA LYS A 256 -0.36 -7.83 29.77
C LYS A 256 0.54 -6.66 30.23
N PRO A 257 1.05 -6.61 31.47
CA PRO A 257 1.99 -5.55 31.89
C PRO A 257 3.26 -5.50 31.03
N ASN A 258 3.86 -6.65 30.72
CA ASN A 258 5.08 -6.72 29.91
C ASN A 258 4.84 -6.34 28.44
N ALA A 259 3.72 -6.81 27.86
CA ALA A 259 3.26 -6.35 26.55
C ALA A 259 3.08 -4.83 26.47
N PHE A 260 2.44 -4.26 27.50
CA PHE A 260 2.21 -2.82 27.58
C PHE A 260 3.53 -2.04 27.67
N ASN A 261 4.49 -2.49 28.48
CA ASN A 261 5.81 -1.86 28.56
C ASN A 261 6.55 -1.88 27.21
N LYS A 262 6.49 -2.98 26.47
CA LYS A 262 7.09 -3.05 25.12
C LYS A 262 6.39 -2.11 24.15
N LEU A 263 5.06 -2.03 24.20
CA LEU A 263 4.29 -1.09 23.40
C LEU A 263 4.67 0.36 23.71
N LEU A 264 4.82 0.70 24.99
CA LEU A 264 5.26 2.03 25.42
C LEU A 264 6.66 2.34 24.90
N ASN A 265 7.59 1.38 24.96
CA ASN A 265 8.93 1.54 24.39
C ASN A 265 8.88 1.81 22.90
N LEU A 266 8.02 1.10 22.15
CA LEU A 266 7.83 1.33 20.72
C LEU A 266 7.20 2.71 20.44
N PHE A 267 6.29 3.19 21.27
CA PHE A 267 5.79 4.56 21.16
C PHE A 267 6.90 5.59 21.39
N VAL A 268 7.78 5.36 22.37
CA VAL A 268 8.95 6.23 22.60
C VAL A 268 9.84 6.25 21.35
N CYS A 269 10.15 5.09 20.76
CA CYS A 269 10.90 4.99 19.50
C CYS A 269 10.21 5.74 18.35
N LYS A 270 8.89 5.63 18.24
CA LYS A 270 8.12 6.32 17.19
C LYS A 270 8.15 7.83 17.35
N ILE A 271 7.92 8.33 18.57
CA ILE A 271 7.86 9.78 18.83
C ILE A 271 9.24 10.42 18.60
N ILE A 272 10.33 9.75 18.97
CA ILE A 272 11.67 10.29 18.71
C ILE A 272 12.00 10.30 17.21
N ASP A 273 11.61 9.26 16.47
CA ASP A 273 11.86 9.14 15.04
C ASP A 273 11.03 10.14 14.22
N GLU A 274 9.83 10.50 14.68
CA GLU A 274 8.97 11.50 14.04
C GLU A 274 9.46 12.95 14.24
N ASN A 275 10.52 13.19 15.02
CA ASN A 275 11.13 14.50 15.18
C ASN A 275 12.17 14.79 14.08
N LYS A 276 11.73 14.72 12.83
CA LYS A 276 12.56 14.85 11.61
C LYS A 276 11.95 15.85 10.61
N ASN A 277 12.70 16.24 9.58
CA ASN A 277 12.16 17.07 8.50
C ASN A 277 11.21 16.24 7.61
N PRO A 278 10.28 16.87 6.87
CA PRO A 278 9.31 16.15 6.03
C PRO A 278 9.93 15.17 5.00
N ASP A 279 11.12 15.48 4.49
CA ASP A 279 11.81 14.69 3.48
C ASP A 279 12.73 13.60 4.08
N ASP A 280 12.95 13.61 5.40
CA ASP A 280 13.83 12.66 6.05
C ASP A 280 13.13 11.29 6.17
N GLU A 281 13.86 10.24 5.83
CA GLU A 281 13.39 8.86 5.99
C GLU A 281 13.26 8.49 7.48
N LEU A 282 12.16 7.83 7.79
CA LEU A 282 11.87 7.32 9.13
C LEU A 282 12.66 6.03 9.38
N GLU A 283 13.11 5.83 10.60
CA GLU A 283 13.81 4.61 11.02
C GLU A 283 12.85 3.60 11.66
N PHE A 284 11.72 4.07 12.17
CA PHE A 284 10.67 3.25 12.79
C PHE A 284 9.76 2.64 11.72
N GLN A 285 10.34 1.80 10.86
CA GLN A 285 9.65 1.02 9.83
C GLN A 285 10.46 -0.22 9.46
N TRP A 286 9.86 -1.17 8.75
CA TRP A 286 10.57 -2.30 8.12
C TRP A 286 11.06 -1.91 6.72
N LEU A 287 12.37 -1.90 6.49
CA LEU A 287 13.00 -1.66 5.20
C LEU A 287 13.25 -2.98 4.45
N GLU A 288 13.33 -2.94 3.11
CA GLU A 288 13.58 -4.16 2.32
C GLU A 288 14.96 -4.75 2.55
N SER A 289 15.94 -3.90 2.89
CA SER A 289 17.30 -4.31 3.25
C SER A 289 17.41 -4.84 4.68
N ASP A 290 16.35 -4.77 5.49
CA ASP A 290 16.43 -5.15 6.89
C ASP A 290 16.50 -6.67 7.06
N THR A 291 17.39 -7.09 7.96
CA THR A 291 17.25 -8.32 8.72
C THR A 291 16.58 -8.04 10.06
N ASP A 292 16.03 -9.09 10.70
CA ASP A 292 15.46 -8.99 12.05
C ASP A 292 16.44 -8.33 13.04
N GLU A 293 17.73 -8.68 12.95
CA GLU A 293 18.79 -8.16 13.79
C GLU A 293 19.02 -6.66 13.55
N SER A 294 19.10 -6.24 12.28
CA SER A 294 19.33 -4.83 11.93
C SER A 294 18.20 -3.92 12.39
N LEU A 295 16.94 -4.36 12.25
CA LEU A 295 15.78 -3.63 12.74
C LEU A 295 15.81 -3.54 14.27
N GLN A 296 16.11 -4.63 14.96
CA GLN A 296 16.19 -4.64 16.42
C GLN A 296 17.25 -3.67 16.94
N MET A 297 18.39 -3.60 16.27
CA MET A 297 19.45 -2.65 16.61
C MET A 297 19.00 -1.20 16.42
N ARG A 298 18.38 -0.89 15.28
CA ARG A 298 17.82 0.44 15.00
C ARG A 298 16.77 0.86 16.02
N LEU A 299 15.86 -0.05 16.41
CA LEU A 299 14.87 0.21 17.46
C LEU A 299 15.50 0.44 18.84
N ASN A 300 16.60 -0.25 19.18
CA ASN A 300 17.33 -0.03 20.42
C ASN A 300 17.99 1.35 20.45
N ASP A 301 18.53 1.82 19.32
CA ASP A 301 19.11 3.16 19.19
C ASP A 301 18.02 4.24 19.38
N LEU A 302 16.88 4.12 18.68
CA LEU A 302 15.72 5.01 18.90
C LEU A 302 15.23 4.98 20.35
N TYR A 303 15.17 3.80 20.97
CA TYR A 303 14.75 3.67 22.36
C TYR A 303 15.71 4.40 23.31
N LYS A 304 17.04 4.19 23.16
CA LYS A 304 18.07 4.86 23.96
C LYS A 304 17.92 6.38 23.88
N ASP A 305 17.74 6.91 22.67
CA ASP A 305 17.60 8.35 22.44
C ASP A 305 16.30 8.89 23.04
N GLY A 306 15.19 8.18 22.85
CA GLY A 306 13.89 8.55 23.44
C GLY A 306 13.87 8.52 24.96
N MET A 307 14.48 7.50 25.58
CA MET A 307 14.58 7.41 27.05
C MET A 307 15.36 8.57 27.66
N TRP A 308 16.46 8.97 27.01
CA TRP A 308 17.20 10.16 27.44
C TRP A 308 16.39 11.44 27.19
N ARG A 309 15.78 11.58 26.02
CA ARG A 309 15.08 12.81 25.61
C ARG A 309 13.84 13.12 26.44
N PHE A 310 13.05 12.11 26.77
CA PHE A 310 11.74 12.31 27.43
C PHE A 310 11.78 12.05 28.93
N LEU A 311 12.67 11.17 29.40
CA LEU A 311 12.70 10.72 30.80
C LEU A 311 14.02 11.02 31.51
N GLU A 312 15.02 11.56 30.81
CA GLU A 312 16.39 11.79 31.31
C GLU A 312 17.05 10.51 31.88
N ILE A 313 16.58 9.34 31.43
CA ILE A 313 17.11 8.03 31.84
C ILE A 313 18.22 7.64 30.89
N ARG A 314 19.45 7.49 31.42
CA ARG A 314 20.58 6.97 30.65
C ARG A 314 20.48 5.46 30.52
N VAL A 315 20.14 4.99 29.32
CA VAL A 315 20.25 3.57 28.96
C VAL A 315 21.72 3.26 28.69
N ILE A 316 22.29 2.33 29.46
CA ILE A 316 23.66 1.85 29.24
C ILE A 316 23.64 0.91 28.03
N ASP A 317 23.73 1.49 26.84
CA ASP A 317 23.84 0.81 25.56
C ASP A 317 24.75 1.60 24.60
N HIS A 318 25.36 0.90 23.65
CA HIS A 318 26.26 1.49 22.65
C HIS A 318 25.69 1.23 21.25
N SER A 319 25.81 2.19 20.35
CA SER A 319 25.46 1.98 18.93
C SER A 319 26.63 1.32 18.18
N GLU A 320 26.41 0.87 16.95
CA GLU A 320 27.52 0.42 16.11
C GLU A 320 28.53 1.54 15.84
N ASP A 321 28.08 2.79 15.73
CA ASP A 321 28.93 3.94 15.53
C ASP A 321 29.83 4.22 16.74
N ASP A 322 29.28 4.09 17.96
CA ASP A 322 30.03 4.23 19.20
C ASP A 322 31.20 3.23 19.24
N VAL A 323 30.93 1.97 18.89
CA VAL A 323 31.93 0.90 18.85
C VAL A 323 32.89 1.10 17.69
N THR A 324 32.42 1.49 16.51
CA THR A 324 33.25 1.73 15.33
C THR A 324 34.29 2.81 15.61
N LYS A 325 33.89 3.92 16.25
CA LYS A 325 34.78 5.00 16.71
C LYS A 325 35.81 4.50 17.72
N ALA A 326 35.38 3.69 18.69
CA ALA A 326 36.30 3.09 19.67
C ALA A 326 37.33 2.13 19.04
N LEU A 327 37.01 1.55 17.88
CA LEU A 327 37.87 0.62 17.13
C LEU A 327 38.69 1.30 16.02
N GLU A 328 38.65 2.63 15.88
CA GLU A 328 39.40 3.36 14.84
C GLU A 328 40.91 3.14 14.93
N GLY A 329 41.46 2.96 16.14
CA GLY A 329 42.89 2.70 16.35
C GLY A 329 43.35 1.27 16.09
N ILE A 330 42.49 0.39 15.55
CA ILE A 330 42.84 -1.01 15.23
C ILE A 330 42.95 -1.16 13.71
N ASP A 331 44.18 -1.29 13.21
CA ASP A 331 44.47 -1.41 11.77
C ASP A 331 44.09 -2.78 11.19
N ASN A 332 43.94 -3.81 12.04
CA ASN A 332 43.59 -5.15 11.59
C ASN A 332 42.08 -5.28 11.32
N ALA A 333 41.70 -5.26 10.04
CA ALA A 333 40.31 -5.38 9.59
C ALA A 333 39.61 -6.65 10.10
N MET A 334 40.30 -7.80 10.15
CA MET A 334 39.72 -9.07 10.61
C MET A 334 39.44 -9.03 12.12
N GLN A 335 40.34 -8.43 12.90
CA GLN A 335 40.15 -8.24 14.34
C GLN A 335 39.02 -7.25 14.62
N LYS A 336 38.95 -6.14 13.86
CA LYS A 336 37.86 -5.16 13.95
C LYS A 336 36.50 -5.81 13.66
N GLN A 337 36.41 -6.59 12.59
CA GLN A 337 35.18 -7.31 12.25
C GLN A 337 34.77 -8.30 13.35
N ARG A 338 35.72 -9.11 13.86
CA ARG A 338 35.44 -10.07 14.94
C ARG A 338 34.92 -9.39 16.21
N LEU A 339 35.47 -8.23 16.58
CA LEU A 339 35.01 -7.46 17.74
C LEU A 339 33.60 -6.89 17.50
N MET A 340 33.32 -6.39 16.29
CA MET A 340 31.98 -5.96 15.91
C MET A 340 30.96 -7.10 15.97
N ASP A 341 31.32 -8.29 15.49
CA ASP A 341 30.44 -9.47 15.53
C ASP A 341 30.14 -9.91 16.97
N MET A 342 31.16 -9.92 17.84
CA MET A 342 30.98 -10.20 19.27
C MET A 342 30.07 -9.17 19.95
N PHE A 343 30.24 -7.89 19.60
CA PHE A 343 29.39 -6.81 20.11
C PHE A 343 27.94 -6.98 19.64
N ARG A 344 27.71 -7.20 18.34
CA ARG A 344 26.37 -7.46 17.76
C ARG A 344 25.68 -8.63 18.46
N ASP A 345 26.38 -9.77 18.58
CA ASP A 345 25.85 -10.96 19.25
C ASP A 345 25.47 -10.67 20.72
N THR A 346 26.33 -9.95 21.45
CA THR A 346 26.06 -9.57 22.85
C THR A 346 24.88 -8.61 22.95
N ARG A 347 24.79 -7.60 22.07
CA ARG A 347 23.73 -6.60 22.05
C ARG A 347 22.37 -7.22 21.73
N LEU A 348 22.32 -8.13 20.75
CA LEU A 348 21.12 -8.88 20.39
C LEU A 348 20.65 -9.79 21.54
N LYS A 349 21.58 -10.45 22.25
CA LYS A 349 21.27 -11.28 23.43
C LYS A 349 20.83 -10.44 24.64
N LYS A 350 21.36 -9.24 24.79
CA LYS A 350 21.01 -8.30 25.86
C LYS A 350 19.63 -7.67 25.64
N ALA A 351 19.02 -7.79 24.46
CA ALA A 351 17.75 -7.17 24.11
C ALA A 351 16.59 -7.60 25.05
N LEU A 352 16.58 -6.97 26.22
CA LEU A 352 15.67 -7.12 27.34
C LEU A 352 14.44 -6.21 27.20
N THR A 353 14.32 -5.46 26.10
CA THR A 353 13.32 -4.38 25.95
C THR A 353 12.35 -4.55 24.77
N LEU A 354 12.65 -5.43 23.80
CA LEU A 354 11.79 -5.69 22.64
C LEU A 354 11.77 -7.17 22.17
N PRO A 355 11.71 -8.21 23.03
CA PRO A 355 11.43 -9.55 22.55
C PRO A 355 9.92 -9.66 22.26
N LEU A 356 9.47 -8.95 21.24
CA LEU A 356 8.34 -9.43 20.46
C LEU A 356 8.92 -10.52 19.55
N SER A 357 8.18 -11.59 19.28
CA SER A 357 8.68 -12.62 18.36
C SER A 357 9.12 -11.95 17.05
N ARG A 358 10.16 -12.47 16.39
CA ARG A 358 10.67 -11.90 15.11
C ARG A 358 9.56 -11.62 14.09
N PHE A 359 8.53 -12.49 14.11
CA PHE A 359 7.29 -12.37 13.34
C PHE A 359 6.43 -11.12 13.67
N TRP A 360 6.45 -10.64 14.92
CA TRP A 360 5.67 -9.50 15.40
C TRP A 360 6.21 -8.15 14.88
N MET A 361 7.53 -7.94 14.94
CA MET A 361 8.13 -6.67 14.54
C MET A 361 7.88 -6.40 13.06
N ARG A 362 7.98 -7.44 12.23
CA ARG A 362 7.70 -7.33 10.79
C ARG A 362 6.26 -6.88 10.52
N LYS A 363 5.26 -7.43 11.20
CA LYS A 363 3.84 -7.07 11.01
C LYS A 363 3.43 -5.70 11.57
N LEU A 364 4.12 -5.22 12.61
CA LEU A 364 3.80 -3.95 13.24
C LEU A 364 4.44 -2.76 12.50
N LEU A 365 5.56 -3.02 11.82
CA LEU A 365 6.41 -2.00 11.19
C LEU A 365 6.42 -2.05 9.65
N SER A 366 5.81 -3.09 9.06
CA SER A 366 5.37 -3.11 7.65
C SER A 366 4.05 -2.37 7.50
#